data_AF-A0A962MK40-F1
#
_entry.id   AF-A0A962MK40-F1
#
_cell.length_a   1.000
_cell.length_b   1.000
_cell.length_c   1.000
_cell.angle_alpha   90.00
_cell.angle_beta   90.00
_cell.angle_gamma   90.00
#
_symmetry.space_group_name_H-M   'P 1'
#
loop_
_entity.id
_entity.type
_entity.pdbx_description
1 polymer ?
#
loop_
_entity_poly.entity_id
_entity_poly.type
_entity_poly.pdbx_seq_one_letter_code
_entity_poly.pdbx_strand_id
1 'polypeptide(L)'
;MSHEILTTAQMAKADRDTIEAGTPGFDLMSAAGRAVAKFILVEYEAPNILVLCGPGNNGGDGFVIAEILRKAKRSVLCACLVEPEKLKGDALKAYNSWRGETVSFEAVDVSQADLVVDAVFGTGFKGDLKAPVSDVFDRVCS
;
A
#
# COMPACT_ATOMS: atom_id res chain seq x y z
N MET A 1 -15.82 -13.42 -18.07
CA MET A 1 -15.62 -14.04 -16.75
C MET A 1 -16.09 -13.03 -15.73
N SER A 2 -17.14 -13.35 -14.98
CA SER A 2 -17.69 -12.51 -13.91
C SER A 2 -16.64 -12.35 -12.82
N HIS A 3 -15.95 -11.21 -12.82
CA HIS A 3 -15.06 -10.84 -11.73
C HIS A 3 -15.91 -10.44 -10.55
N GLU A 4 -16.10 -11.34 -9.59
CA GLU A 4 -16.60 -10.97 -8.27
C GLU A 4 -15.55 -10.10 -7.59
N ILE A 5 -15.78 -8.78 -7.66
CA ILE A 5 -15.09 -7.80 -6.84
C ILE A 5 -15.67 -7.95 -5.43
N LEU A 6 -15.02 -8.76 -4.59
CA LEU A 6 -15.37 -8.86 -3.18
C LEU A 6 -15.20 -7.48 -2.54
N THR A 7 -16.26 -6.99 -1.90
CA THR A 7 -16.28 -5.63 -1.39
C THR A 7 -15.35 -5.49 -0.18
N THR A 8 -14.64 -4.37 -0.14
CA THR A 8 -13.65 -4.03 0.91
C THR A 8 -14.21 -4.17 2.34
N ALA A 9 -15.52 -3.98 2.52
CA ALA A 9 -16.22 -4.15 3.80
C ALA A 9 -16.23 -5.60 4.34
N GLN A 10 -16.20 -6.61 3.47
CA GLN A 10 -16.20 -8.03 3.86
C GLN A 10 -14.81 -8.47 4.34
N MET A 11 -13.73 -8.00 3.70
CA MET A 11 -12.34 -8.26 4.11
C MET A 11 -12.02 -7.66 5.49
N ALA A 12 -12.37 -6.40 5.72
CA ALA A 12 -12.06 -5.73 7.00
C ALA A 12 -12.82 -6.32 8.21
N LYS A 13 -13.95 -6.99 8.00
CA LYS A 13 -14.64 -7.72 9.08
C LYS A 13 -13.95 -9.05 9.38
N ALA A 14 -13.55 -9.80 8.35
CA ALA A 14 -12.83 -11.06 8.54
C ALA A 14 -11.47 -10.86 9.24
N ASP A 15 -10.76 -9.78 8.91
CA ASP A 15 -9.47 -9.47 9.54
C ASP A 15 -9.63 -9.13 11.04
N ARG A 16 -10.65 -8.34 11.40
CA ARG A 16 -10.95 -8.04 12.82
C ARG A 16 -11.28 -9.31 13.60
N ASP A 17 -12.16 -10.16 13.05
CA ASP A 17 -12.58 -11.41 13.70
C ASP A 17 -11.37 -12.37 13.85
N THR A 18 -10.38 -12.32 12.96
CA THR A 18 -9.13 -13.13 13.01
C THR A 18 -8.10 -12.59 14.01
N ILE A 19 -8.00 -11.27 14.16
CA ILE A 19 -7.17 -10.63 15.20
C ILE A 19 -7.74 -10.96 16.59
N GLU A 20 -9.06 -10.88 16.76
CA GLU A 20 -9.74 -11.26 18.00
C GLU A 20 -9.56 -12.75 18.33
N ALA A 21 -9.34 -13.60 17.33
CA ALA A 21 -8.99 -15.01 17.48
C ALA A 21 -7.51 -15.28 17.80
N GLY A 22 -6.68 -14.24 17.96
CA GLY A 22 -5.30 -14.33 18.48
C GLY A 22 -4.19 -14.28 17.43
N THR A 23 -4.49 -14.01 16.16
CA THR A 23 -3.43 -13.78 15.15
C THR A 23 -2.91 -12.34 15.24
N PRO A 24 -1.58 -12.10 15.32
CA PRO A 24 -1.03 -10.75 15.32
C PRO A 24 -1.43 -9.96 14.07
N GLY A 25 -1.88 -8.71 14.24
CA GLY A 25 -2.30 -7.85 13.12
C GLY A 25 -1.24 -7.68 12.03
N PHE A 26 0.04 -7.65 12.41
CA PHE A 26 1.17 -7.60 11.48
C PHE A 26 1.27 -8.82 10.56
N ASP A 27 0.88 -10.02 11.03
CA ASP A 27 0.94 -11.23 10.21
C ASP A 27 -0.15 -11.23 9.14
N LEU A 28 -1.34 -10.70 9.48
CA LEU A 28 -2.41 -10.49 8.51
C LEU A 28 -2.03 -9.44 7.45
N MET A 29 -1.50 -8.29 7.87
CA MET A 29 -0.94 -7.27 6.98
C MET A 29 0.14 -7.87 6.06
N SER A 30 1.06 -8.66 6.63
CA SER A 30 2.12 -9.32 5.88
C SER A 30 1.57 -10.34 4.86
N ALA A 31 0.48 -11.03 5.19
CA ALA A 31 -0.18 -11.96 4.29
C ALA A 31 -0.90 -11.24 3.14
N ALA A 32 -1.64 -10.17 3.44
CA ALA A 32 -2.34 -9.34 2.46
C ALA A 32 -1.35 -8.71 1.46
N GLY A 33 -0.32 -8.03 1.97
CA GLY A 33 0.71 -7.43 1.13
C GLY A 33 1.45 -8.46 0.26
N ARG A 34 1.67 -9.68 0.77
CA ARG A 34 2.28 -10.77 -0.01
C ARG A 34 1.40 -11.26 -1.15
N ALA A 35 0.09 -11.39 -0.92
CA ALA A 35 -0.85 -11.80 -1.95
C ALA A 35 -0.88 -10.77 -3.09
N VAL A 36 -0.93 -9.48 -2.77
CA VAL A 36 -0.91 -8.38 -3.76
C VAL A 36 0.41 -8.34 -4.51
N ALA A 37 1.55 -8.39 -3.80
CA ALA A 37 2.86 -8.40 -4.46
C ALA A 37 3.03 -9.59 -5.42
N LYS A 38 2.53 -10.78 -5.05
CA LYS A 38 2.55 -11.95 -5.92
C LYS A 38 1.72 -11.74 -7.18
N PHE A 39 0.52 -11.18 -7.05
CA PHE A 39 -0.34 -10.83 -8.18
C PHE A 39 0.36 -9.84 -9.11
N ILE A 40 0.96 -8.78 -8.56
CA ILE A 40 1.71 -7.79 -9.35
C ILE A 40 2.85 -8.45 -10.14
N LEU A 41 3.64 -9.32 -9.51
CA LEU A 41 4.76 -10.00 -10.17
C LEU A 41 4.35 -10.95 -11.30
N VAL A 42 3.12 -11.46 -11.27
CA VAL A 42 2.59 -12.40 -12.28
C VAL A 42 1.93 -11.65 -13.43
N GLU A 43 1.12 -10.65 -13.13
CA GLU A 43 0.25 -10.00 -14.12
C GLU A 43 0.88 -8.77 -14.78
N TYR A 44 1.92 -8.17 -14.17
CA TYR A 44 2.51 -6.92 -14.65
C TYR A 44 4.02 -7.03 -14.87
N GLU A 45 4.45 -6.66 -16.08
CA GLU A 45 5.84 -6.38 -16.40
C GLU A 45 6.17 -4.89 -16.19
N ALA A 46 6.11 -4.45 -14.92
CA ALA A 46 6.40 -3.06 -14.54
C ALA A 46 7.81 -2.97 -13.90
N PRO A 47 8.81 -2.38 -14.58
CA PRO A 47 10.14 -2.22 -14.01
C PRO A 47 10.19 -1.14 -12.92
N ASN A 48 9.46 -0.03 -13.07
CA ASN A 48 9.36 1.05 -12.09
C ASN A 48 7.98 1.09 -11.45
N ILE A 49 7.94 0.93 -10.13
CA ILE A 49 6.70 0.83 -9.36
C ILE A 49 6.70 1.91 -8.28
N LEU A 50 5.63 2.70 -8.26
CA LEU A 50 5.37 3.65 -7.19
C LEU A 50 4.33 3.06 -6.24
N VAL A 51 4.62 3.06 -4.94
CA VAL A 51 3.67 2.65 -3.91
C VAL A 51 3.30 3.86 -3.06
N LEU A 52 2.00 4.18 -3.04
CA LEU A 52 1.44 5.31 -2.31
C LEU A 52 0.97 4.82 -0.93
N CYS A 53 1.72 5.10 0.13
CA CYS A 53 1.45 4.58 1.48
C CYS A 53 0.75 5.60 2.37
N GLY A 54 -0.40 5.21 2.94
CA GLY A 54 -1.11 5.97 3.95
C GLY A 54 -0.54 5.80 5.38
N PRO A 55 -1.11 6.51 6.38
CA PRO A 55 -0.66 6.44 7.77
C PRO A 55 -1.10 5.18 8.53
N GLY A 56 -2.07 4.43 7.99
CA GLY A 56 -2.72 3.30 8.66
C GLY A 56 -2.28 1.93 8.14
N ASN A 57 -3.03 0.88 8.52
CA ASN A 57 -2.71 -0.50 8.15
C ASN A 57 -2.58 -0.71 6.64
N ASN A 58 -3.41 -0.04 5.83
CA ASN A 58 -3.29 -0.12 4.36
C ASN A 58 -1.93 0.39 3.86
N GLY A 59 -1.41 1.48 4.46
CA GLY A 59 -0.06 1.94 4.14
C GLY A 59 1.01 0.95 4.61
N GLY A 60 0.76 0.24 5.71
CA GLY A 60 1.55 -0.91 6.14
C GLY A 60 1.59 -2.03 5.09
N ASP A 61 0.44 -2.40 4.51
CA ASP A 61 0.36 -3.35 3.39
C ASP A 61 1.20 -2.85 2.21
N GLY A 62 1.12 -1.55 1.89
CA GLY A 62 1.95 -0.88 0.89
C GLY A 62 3.45 -1.09 1.10
N PHE A 63 3.96 -0.85 2.31
CA PHE A 63 5.37 -1.08 2.63
C PHE A 63 5.78 -2.55 2.55
N VAL A 64 4.88 -3.48 2.90
CA VAL A 64 5.12 -4.93 2.71
C VAL A 64 5.22 -5.27 1.23
N ILE A 65 4.28 -4.77 0.40
CA ILE A 65 4.28 -4.94 -1.05
C ILE A 65 5.59 -4.43 -1.63
N ALA A 66 5.97 -3.20 -1.28
CA ALA A 66 7.18 -2.56 -1.75
C ALA A 66 8.44 -3.38 -1.47
N GLU A 67 8.60 -3.87 -0.23
CA GLU A 67 9.77 -4.68 0.15
C GLU A 67 9.84 -6.01 -0.60
N ILE A 68 8.70 -6.65 -0.87
CA ILE A 68 8.64 -7.88 -1.65
C ILE A 68 9.02 -7.61 -3.12
N LEU A 69 8.46 -6.57 -3.73
CA LEU A 69 8.75 -6.19 -5.12
C LEU A 69 10.22 -5.79 -5.31
N ARG A 70 10.79 -5.05 -4.34
CA ARG A 70 12.23 -4.71 -4.32
C ARG A 70 13.12 -5.95 -4.20
N LYS A 71 12.75 -6.91 -3.33
CA LYS A 71 13.46 -8.20 -3.24
C LYS A 71 13.39 -8.99 -4.55
N ALA A 72 12.29 -8.87 -5.29
CA ALA A 72 12.13 -9.39 -6.64
C ALA A 72 12.82 -8.53 -7.73
N LYS A 73 13.70 -7.59 -7.34
CA LYS A 73 14.52 -6.75 -8.24
C LYS A 73 13.72 -5.76 -9.11
N ARG A 74 12.51 -5.39 -8.70
CA ARG A 74 11.83 -4.22 -9.26
C ARG A 74 12.44 -2.92 -8.71
N SER A 75 12.39 -1.86 -9.51
CA SER A 75 12.66 -0.50 -9.04
C SER A 75 11.39 -0.02 -8.32
N VAL A 76 11.50 0.27 -7.03
CA VAL A 76 10.34 0.60 -6.20
C VAL A 76 10.61 1.86 -5.41
N LEU A 77 9.72 2.84 -5.55
CA LEU A 77 9.69 4.07 -4.75
C LEU A 77 8.43 4.05 -3.87
N CYS A 78 8.57 4.35 -2.59
CA CYS A 78 7.43 4.60 -1.72
C CYS A 78 7.21 6.11 -1.59
N ALA A 79 5.97 6.57 -1.76
CA ALA A 79 5.55 7.87 -1.25
C ALA A 79 4.79 7.64 0.06
N CYS A 80 5.06 8.43 1.11
CA CYS A 80 4.35 8.33 2.38
C CYS A 80 3.52 9.59 2.65
N LEU A 81 2.23 9.42 2.91
CA LEU A 81 1.28 10.55 3.06
C LEU A 81 1.54 11.39 4.31
N VAL A 82 2.18 10.78 5.31
CA VAL A 82 2.60 11.45 6.53
C VAL A 82 4.09 11.27 6.72
N GLU A 83 4.70 12.20 7.46
CA GLU A 83 6.07 12.00 7.97
C GLU A 83 6.20 10.61 8.62
N PRO A 84 7.23 9.81 8.30
CA PRO A 84 7.38 8.45 8.82
C PRO A 84 7.33 8.34 10.35
N GLU A 85 7.75 9.38 11.07
CA GLU A 85 7.71 9.48 12.53
C GLU A 85 6.26 9.48 13.09
N LYS A 86 5.27 9.80 12.25
CA LYS A 86 3.84 9.76 12.62
C LYS A 86 3.21 8.38 12.43
N LEU A 87 3.90 7.44 11.78
CA LEU A 87 3.44 6.06 11.66
C LEU A 87 3.42 5.40 13.03
N LYS A 88 2.45 4.51 13.25
CA LYS A 88 2.26 3.78 14.51
C LYS A 88 1.88 2.34 14.25
N GLY A 89 2.01 1.51 15.30
CA GLY A 89 1.55 0.13 15.28
C GLY A 89 2.21 -0.69 14.15
N ASP A 90 1.40 -1.47 13.45
CA ASP A 90 1.89 -2.39 12.43
C ASP A 90 2.38 -1.67 11.16
N ALA A 91 1.81 -0.50 10.82
CA ALA A 91 2.29 0.31 9.72
C ALA A 91 3.73 0.81 9.95
N LEU A 92 4.06 1.23 11.17
CA LEU A 92 5.43 1.59 11.55
C LEU A 92 6.38 0.39 11.48
N LYS A 93 5.94 -0.81 11.90
CA LYS A 93 6.75 -2.04 11.79
C LYS A 93 7.04 -2.39 10.32
N ALA A 94 6.04 -2.25 9.44
CA ALA A 94 6.19 -2.48 8.02
C ALA A 94 7.16 -1.47 7.39
N TYR A 95 6.99 -0.18 7.69
CA TYR A 95 7.94 0.87 7.29
C TYR A 95 9.37 0.59 7.75
N ASN A 96 9.57 0.20 9.02
CA ASN A 96 10.89 -0.15 9.54
C ASN A 96 11.50 -1.40 8.88
N SER A 97 10.71 -2.20 8.17
CA SER A 97 11.16 -3.35 7.39
C SER A 97 11.47 -3.01 5.94
N TRP A 98 10.96 -1.89 5.43
CA TRP A 98 11.27 -1.35 4.10
C TRP A 98 12.74 -0.91 4.04
N ARG A 99 13.39 -1.19 2.90
CA ARG A 99 14.83 -0.93 2.70
C ARG A 99 15.13 -0.09 1.45
N GLY A 100 14.10 0.36 0.73
CA GLY A 100 14.27 1.26 -0.40
C GLY A 100 13.98 2.71 -0.02
N GLU A 101 13.87 3.54 -1.04
CA GLU A 101 13.63 4.98 -0.89
C GLU A 101 12.18 5.26 -0.48
N THR A 102 12.01 6.27 0.37
CA THR A 102 10.71 6.83 0.70
C THR A 102 10.77 8.35 0.55
N VAL A 103 9.80 8.91 -0.17
CA VAL A 103 9.63 10.36 -0.34
C VAL A 103 8.29 10.80 0.25
N SER A 104 8.11 12.11 0.43
CA SER A 104 6.79 12.64 0.75
C SER A 104 5.87 12.59 -0.46
N PHE A 105 4.55 12.60 -0.24
CA PHE A 105 3.57 12.61 -1.33
C PHE A 105 3.71 13.85 -2.23
N GLU A 106 4.06 15.00 -1.67
CA GLU A 106 4.21 16.25 -2.41
C GLU A 106 5.41 16.22 -3.36
N ALA A 107 6.42 15.41 -3.05
CA ALA A 107 7.64 15.28 -3.85
C ALA A 107 7.52 14.21 -4.95
N VAL A 108 6.41 13.47 -5.01
CA VAL A 108 6.30 12.32 -5.91
C VAL A 108 6.05 12.74 -7.36
N ASP A 109 6.84 12.20 -8.27
CA ASP A 109 6.60 12.26 -9.70
C ASP A 109 6.04 10.92 -10.20
N VAL A 110 4.71 10.85 -10.34
CA VAL A 110 4.02 9.64 -10.82
C VAL A 110 4.35 9.29 -12.28
N SER A 111 4.85 10.26 -13.07
CA SER A 111 5.12 10.04 -14.50
C SER A 111 6.27 9.06 -14.76
N GLN A 112 7.09 8.79 -13.74
CA GLN A 112 8.22 7.87 -13.80
C GLN A 112 7.85 6.42 -13.44
N ALA A 113 6.57 6.17 -13.11
CA ALA A 113 6.08 4.86 -12.71
C ALA A 113 5.37 4.16 -13.87
N ASP A 114 5.74 2.90 -14.11
CA ASP A 114 5.03 1.99 -15.03
C ASP A 114 3.80 1.37 -14.34
N LEU A 115 3.80 1.35 -13.00
CA LEU A 115 2.69 0.87 -12.17
C LEU A 115 2.62 1.68 -10.88
N VAL A 116 1.39 2.09 -10.52
CA VAL A 116 1.11 2.74 -9.23
C VAL A 116 0.26 1.81 -8.36
N VAL A 117 0.69 1.59 -7.12
CA VAL A 117 -0.04 0.83 -6.11
C VAL A 117 -0.62 1.83 -5.10
N ASP A 118 -1.94 1.92 -5.06
CA ASP A 118 -2.66 2.69 -4.04
C ASP A 118 -2.76 1.88 -2.73
N ALA A 119 -2.06 2.37 -1.71
CA ALA A 119 -2.12 1.90 -0.33
C ALA A 119 -2.43 3.07 0.63
N VAL A 120 -3.11 4.12 0.16
CA VAL A 120 -3.32 5.36 0.90
C VAL A 120 -4.44 5.24 1.93
N PHE A 121 -5.59 4.74 1.50
CA PHE A 121 -6.78 4.69 2.35
C PHE A 121 -7.36 3.29 2.43
N GLY A 122 -7.45 2.77 3.66
CA GLY A 122 -8.19 1.54 3.94
C GLY A 122 -9.69 1.80 4.13
N THR A 123 -10.41 0.76 4.57
CA THR A 123 -11.87 0.71 4.74
C THR A 123 -12.49 1.70 5.74
N GLY A 124 -11.67 2.46 6.47
CA GLY A 124 -12.09 3.44 7.46
C GLY A 124 -12.09 4.89 7.00
N PHE A 125 -11.63 5.18 5.78
CA PHE A 125 -11.62 6.56 5.29
C PHE A 125 -13.04 7.02 4.92
N LYS A 126 -13.51 8.08 5.58
CA LYS A 126 -14.71 8.83 5.23
C LYS A 126 -14.33 10.29 5.09
N GLY A 127 -14.26 10.79 3.86
CA GLY A 127 -13.94 12.17 3.55
C GLY A 127 -13.64 12.38 2.07
N ASP A 128 -13.57 13.64 1.65
CA ASP A 128 -13.10 13.98 0.31
C ASP A 128 -11.58 13.78 0.22
N LEU A 129 -11.11 13.30 -0.93
CA LEU A 129 -9.69 13.29 -1.25
C LEU A 129 -9.21 14.75 -1.27
N LYS A 130 -8.38 15.12 -0.30
CA LYS A 130 -7.75 16.45 -0.24
C LYS A 130 -6.36 16.36 -0.84
N ALA A 131 -5.89 17.47 -1.42
CA ALA A 131 -4.49 17.61 -1.81
C ALA A 131 -3.57 17.26 -0.62
N PRO A 132 -2.43 16.59 -0.86
CA PRO A 132 -1.86 16.25 -2.17
C PRO A 132 -2.41 14.98 -2.83
N VAL A 133 -3.32 14.24 -2.17
CA VAL A 133 -3.76 12.94 -2.67
C VAL A 133 -4.57 13.07 -3.96
N SER A 134 -5.52 14.01 -4.02
CA SER A 134 -6.27 14.29 -5.27
C SER A 134 -5.35 14.51 -6.47
N ASP A 135 -4.31 15.33 -6.28
CA ASP A 135 -3.42 15.78 -7.35
C ASP A 135 -2.55 14.63 -7.88
N VAL A 136 -2.20 13.68 -7.01
CA VAL A 136 -1.48 12.45 -7.39
C VAL A 136 -2.40 11.53 -8.19
N PHE A 137 -3.66 11.33 -7.78
CA PHE A 137 -4.61 10.49 -8.50
C PHE A 137 -5.01 11.09 -9.85
N ASP A 138 -5.20 12.40 -9.93
CA ASP A 138 -5.51 13.09 -11.19
C ASP A 138 -4.40 12.89 -12.23
N ARG A 139 -3.14 12.82 -11.80
CA ARG A 139 -1.98 12.54 -12.67
C ARG A 139 -1.83 11.06 -13.05
N VAL A 140 -2.47 10.14 -12.33
CA VAL A 140 -2.48 8.70 -12.65
C VAL A 140 -3.60 8.37 -13.66
N CYS A 141 -4.69 9.15 -13.65
CA CYS A 141 -5.84 8.95 -14.54
C CYS A 141 -5.82 9.76 -15.84
N SER A 142 -4.78 10.58 -16.07
CA SER A 142 -4.55 11.36 -17.30
C SER A 142 -3.69 10.61 -18.31
#